data_AF-A0A7V0WL92-F1
#
_entry.id   AF-A0A7V0WL92-F1
#
_cell.length_a   1.000
_cell.length_b   1.000
_cell.length_c   1.000
_cell.angle_alpha   90.00
_cell.angle_beta   90.00
_cell.angle_gamma   90.00
#
_symmetry.space_group_name_H-M   'P 1'
#
loop_
_entity.id
_entity.type
_entity.pdbx_description
1 polymer ?
#
loop_
_entity_poly.entity_id
_entity_poly.type
_entity_poly.pdbx_seq_one_letter_code
_entity_poly.pdbx_strand_id
1 'polypeptide(L)'
;LRSYGFHGEIGPPLDGVTDRYTEGEIRLIVVSAKKAFPDAYTIMPSFHKKEGYNRVIKDCQGYAMMSAQQIEDVVAYLMTIK
;
A
#
# COMPACT_ATOMS: atom_id res chain seq x y z
N LEU A 1 -26.78 5.00 -11.18
CA LEU A 1 -26.17 3.76 -10.63
C LEU A 1 -24.77 3.64 -11.26
N ARG A 2 -23.70 4.06 -10.56
CA ARG A 2 -22.33 3.93 -11.10
C ARG A 2 -21.89 2.47 -10.92
N SER A 3 -21.79 1.75 -12.03
CA SER A 3 -21.23 0.40 -12.06
C SER A 3 -19.70 0.49 -11.99
N TYR A 4 -19.14 0.28 -10.80
CA TYR A 4 -17.69 0.15 -10.65
C TYR A 4 -17.28 -1.28 -11.03
N GLY A 5 -16.97 -1.49 -12.30
CA GLY A 5 -16.66 -2.82 -12.83
C GLY A 5 -15.27 -3.28 -12.40
N PHE A 6 -15.22 -4.37 -11.63
CA PHE A 6 -14.04 -5.22 -11.38
C PHE A 6 -12.93 -4.70 -10.43
N HIS A 7 -13.21 -3.78 -9.50
CA HIS A 7 -12.30 -3.57 -8.36
C HIS A 7 -12.71 -4.43 -7.16
N GLY A 8 -11.77 -4.75 -6.27
CA GLY A 8 -12.05 -5.47 -5.04
C GLY A 8 -12.74 -4.60 -3.98
N GLU A 9 -13.38 -5.25 -3.00
CA GLU A 9 -14.12 -4.61 -1.89
C GLU A 9 -13.42 -4.78 -0.52
N ILE A 10 -12.20 -5.31 -0.53
CA ILE A 10 -11.46 -5.63 0.70
C ILE A 10 -10.92 -4.38 1.41
N GLY A 11 -10.45 -3.41 0.64
CA GLY A 11 -9.94 -2.14 1.17
C GLY A 11 -11.01 -1.05 1.13
N PRO A 12 -10.90 -0.02 1.99
CA PRO A 12 -11.74 1.15 1.87
C PRO A 12 -11.48 1.88 0.53
N PRO A 13 -12.46 2.65 0.02
CA PRO A 13 -12.25 3.49 -1.16
C PRO A 13 -11.04 4.41 -0.98
N LEU A 14 -10.26 4.57 -2.04
CA LEU A 14 -9.12 5.49 -2.07
C LEU A 14 -9.53 6.94 -2.37
N ASP A 15 -10.78 7.17 -2.74
CA ASP A 15 -11.35 8.52 -2.91
C ASP A 15 -11.17 9.34 -1.63
N GLY A 16 -10.70 10.58 -1.73
CA GLY A 16 -10.43 11.45 -0.58
C GLY A 16 -9.34 10.95 0.36
N VAL A 17 -8.37 10.16 -0.11
CA VAL A 17 -7.27 9.67 0.75
C VAL A 17 -6.42 10.82 1.28
N THR A 18 -6.26 11.90 0.51
CA THR A 18 -5.50 13.09 0.90
C THR A 18 -6.17 13.91 1.98
N ASP A 19 -7.48 13.75 2.16
CA ASP A 19 -8.23 14.44 3.22
C ASP A 19 -8.08 13.71 4.56
N ARG A 20 -7.73 12.42 4.53
CA ARG A 20 -7.63 11.54 5.71
C ARG A 20 -6.20 11.42 6.23
N TYR A 21 -5.21 11.45 5.32
CA TYR A 21 -3.83 11.18 5.64
C TYR A 21 -2.90 12.20 4.99
N THR A 22 -1.85 12.57 5.71
CA THR A 22 -0.74 13.35 5.18
C THR A 22 0.09 12.53 4.19
N GLU A 23 0.86 13.21 3.33
CA GLU A 23 1.76 12.54 2.37
C GLU A 23 2.74 11.57 3.06
N GLY A 24 3.27 11.95 4.23
CA GLY A 24 4.14 11.10 5.03
C GLY A 24 3.45 9.82 5.53
N GLU A 25 2.19 9.93 5.93
CA GLU A 25 1.37 8.80 6.36
C GLU A 25 1.00 7.89 5.19
N ILE A 26 0.62 8.46 4.04
CA ILE A 26 0.36 7.70 2.81
C ILE A 26 1.61 6.90 2.40
N ARG A 27 2.78 7.52 2.45
CA ARG A 27 4.05 6.85 2.20
C ARG A 27 4.30 5.69 3.18
N LEU A 28 4.05 5.90 4.47
CA LEU A 28 4.20 4.84 5.48
C LEU A 28 3.23 3.66 5.23
N ILE A 29 1.99 3.96 4.84
CA ILE A 29 0.96 2.96 4.49
C ILE A 29 1.45 2.09 3.32
N VAL A 30 1.97 2.69 2.25
CA VAL A 30 2.47 1.95 1.08
C VAL A 30 3.75 1.16 1.42
N VAL A 31 4.71 1.78 2.11
CA VAL A 31 5.97 1.13 2.52
C VAL A 31 5.69 -0.08 3.41
N SER A 32 4.87 0.10 4.45
CA SER A 32 4.60 -0.92 5.45
C SER A 32 3.27 -0.69 6.18
N ALA A 33 2.17 -1.08 5.54
CA ALA A 33 0.83 -1.04 6.11
C ALA A 33 0.73 -1.69 7.52
N LYS A 34 1.49 -2.75 7.78
CA LYS A 34 1.54 -3.43 9.10
C LYS A 34 2.06 -2.54 10.23
N LYS A 35 2.89 -1.56 9.89
CA LYS A 35 3.41 -0.56 10.85
C LYS A 35 2.49 0.66 10.91
N ALA A 36 1.87 1.03 9.79
CA ALA A 36 0.90 2.12 9.75
C ALA A 36 -0.39 1.79 10.53
N PHE A 37 -0.78 0.52 10.54
CA PHE A 37 -1.99 0.04 11.21
C PHE A 37 -1.65 -1.10 12.17
N PRO A 38 -0.93 -0.84 13.28
CA PRO A 38 -0.48 -1.88 14.21
C PRO A 38 -1.65 -2.57 14.94
N ASP A 39 -2.72 -1.82 15.22
CA ASP A 39 -3.89 -2.29 15.96
C ASP A 39 -4.99 -2.84 15.05
N ALA A 40 -4.85 -2.66 13.73
CA ALA A 40 -5.79 -3.17 12.75
C ALA A 40 -5.29 -4.47 12.14
N TYR A 41 -6.18 -5.45 11.98
CA TYR A 41 -5.91 -6.66 11.20
C TYR A 41 -5.88 -6.33 9.70
N THR A 42 -4.83 -5.62 9.25
CA THR A 42 -4.68 -5.23 7.85
C THR A 42 -4.12 -6.38 7.02
N ILE A 43 -4.83 -6.74 5.96
CA ILE A 43 -4.32 -7.69 4.97
C ILE A 43 -3.48 -7.02 3.88
N MET A 44 -3.46 -5.69 3.80
CA MET A 44 -2.69 -4.91 2.81
C MET A 44 -1.19 -5.24 2.88
N PRO A 45 -0.55 -5.76 1.83
CA PRO A 45 0.87 -6.13 1.85
C PRO A 45 1.78 -4.95 2.21
N SER A 46 2.94 -5.24 2.81
CA SER A 46 4.03 -4.25 2.90
C SER A 46 4.82 -4.28 1.59
N PHE A 47 4.71 -3.24 0.77
CA PHE A 47 5.28 -3.23 -0.59
C PHE A 47 6.79 -3.01 -0.62
N HIS A 48 7.38 -2.44 0.44
CA HIS A 48 8.84 -2.20 0.53
C HIS A 48 9.57 -3.07 1.56
N LYS A 49 8.95 -4.15 2.03
CA LYS A 49 9.57 -5.09 2.96
C LYS A 49 10.29 -6.19 2.17
N LYS A 50 11.48 -6.59 2.61
CA LYS A 50 12.35 -7.57 1.92
C LYS A 50 12.47 -8.91 2.66
N GLU A 51 12.19 -8.90 3.96
CA GLU A 51 12.49 -10.00 4.88
C GLU A 51 11.31 -10.26 5.81
N GLY A 52 11.37 -11.31 6.64
CA GLY A 52 10.31 -11.63 7.61
C GLY A 52 9.02 -12.10 6.95
N TYR A 53 9.15 -12.77 5.80
CA TYR A 53 8.11 -13.50 5.10
C TYR A 53 8.31 -15.00 5.30
N ASN A 54 7.22 -15.76 5.27
CA ASN A 54 7.26 -17.22 5.42
C ASN A 54 7.20 -17.89 4.05
N ARG A 55 8.09 -18.85 3.79
CA ARG A 55 8.08 -19.71 2.58
C ARG A 55 8.17 -18.94 1.25
N VAL A 56 9.05 -17.95 1.18
CA VAL A 56 9.30 -17.20 -0.07
C VAL A 56 10.02 -18.08 -1.10
N ILE A 57 9.56 -18.03 -2.35
CA ILE A 57 10.21 -18.70 -3.47
C ILE A 57 11.63 -18.15 -3.67
N LYS A 58 12.57 -19.02 -4.09
CA LYS A 58 14.02 -18.69 -4.15
C LYS A 58 14.30 -17.39 -4.91
N ASP A 59 13.67 -17.21 -6.07
CA ASP A 59 13.92 -16.07 -6.96
C ASP A 59 13.45 -14.72 -6.40
N CYS A 60 12.59 -14.72 -5.38
CA CYS A 60 12.05 -13.51 -4.76
C CYS A 60 12.64 -13.22 -3.37
N GLN A 61 13.61 -14.01 -2.89
CA GLN A 61 14.21 -13.79 -1.57
C GLN A 61 15.02 -12.49 -1.56
N GLY A 62 14.79 -11.64 -0.54
CA GLY A 62 15.49 -10.37 -0.37
C GLY A 62 15.02 -9.23 -1.28
N TYR A 63 14.08 -9.49 -2.20
CA TYR A 63 13.47 -8.47 -3.04
C TYR A 63 12.24 -7.84 -2.38
N ALA A 64 12.09 -6.53 -2.55
CA ALA A 64 10.86 -5.83 -2.21
C ALA A 64 9.89 -5.92 -3.40
N MET A 65 8.58 -5.88 -3.12
CA MET A 65 7.56 -5.87 -4.19
C MET A 65 7.63 -4.60 -5.03
N MET A 66 8.00 -3.48 -4.42
CA MET A 66 8.20 -2.18 -5.07
C MET A 66 9.54 -1.58 -4.66
N SER A 67 10.22 -0.97 -5.63
CA SER A 67 11.38 -0.11 -5.39
C SER A 67 10.98 1.21 -4.72
N ALA A 68 11.96 1.94 -4.17
CA ALA A 68 11.71 3.23 -3.55
C ALA A 68 11.09 4.24 -4.53
N GLN A 69 11.56 4.28 -5.77
CA GLN A 69 11.00 5.17 -6.80
C GLN A 69 9.54 4.83 -7.10
N GLN A 70 9.21 3.55 -7.27
CA GLN A 70 7.82 3.13 -7.54
C GLN A 70 6.88 3.49 -6.38
N ILE A 71 7.37 3.53 -5.15
CA ILE A 71 6.58 3.99 -4.00
C ILE A 71 6.27 5.46 -4.14
N GLU A 72 7.27 6.30 -4.43
CA GLU A 72 7.05 7.73 -4.62
C GLU A 72 6.13 8.02 -5.80
N ASP A 73 6.22 7.25 -6.89
CA ASP A 73 5.32 7.39 -8.04
C ASP A 73 3.86 7.09 -7.64
N VAL A 74 3.63 6.05 -6.82
CA VAL A 74 2.30 5.72 -6.30
C VAL A 74 1.82 6.76 -5.30
N VAL A 75 2.67 7.23 -4.39
CA VAL A 75 2.34 8.30 -3.44
C VAL A 75 1.94 9.56 -4.21
N ALA A 76 2.72 9.96 -5.21
CA ALA A 76 2.41 11.11 -6.06
C ALA A 76 1.06 10.96 -6.76
N TYR A 77 0.73 9.77 -7.28
CA TYR A 77 -0.59 9.51 -7.84
C TYR A 77 -1.71 9.62 -6.79
N LEU A 78 -1.54 9.01 -5.61
CA LEU A 78 -2.53 9.10 -4.52
C LEU A 78 -2.76 10.54 -4.06
N MET A 79 -1.73 11.39 -4.10
CA MET A 79 -1.85 12.82 -3.80
C MET A 79 -2.72 13.60 -4.80
N THR A 80 -3.02 13.03 -5.97
CA THR A 80 -3.94 13.64 -6.95
C THR A 80 -5.40 13.25 -6.74
N ILE A 81 -5.68 12.24 -5.89
CA ILE A 81 -7.02 11.71 -5.63
C ILE A 81 -7.65 12.49 -4.47
N LYS A 82 -8.34 13.58 -4.81
CA LYS A 82 -9.20 14.35 -3.91
C LYS A 82 -10.61 13.77 -3.86
#